data_AF-A0A936VDT2-F1
#
_entry.id   AF-A0A936VDT2-F1
#
_cell.length_a   1.000
_cell.length_b   1.000
_cell.length_c   1.000
_cell.angle_alpha   90.00
_cell.angle_beta   90.00
_cell.angle_gamma   90.00
#
_symmetry.space_group_name_H-M   'P 1'
#
loop_
_entity.id
_entity.type
_entity.pdbx_description
1 polymer ?
#
loop_
_entity_poly.entity_id
_entity_poly.type
_entity_poly.pdbx_seq_one_letter_code
_entity_poly.pdbx_strand_id
1 'polypeptide(L)' 'MELSEIITTIVALEQEREAIFQDSQVSPEEHPRLAFIEAELPRLWDLRRRFEAARAAGLSAIPVPPPSEPAPFEG' A
#
# COMPACT_ATOMS: atom_id res chain seq x y z
N MET A 1 -13.85 -0.13 0.32
CA MET A 1 -12.88 -0.34 1.39
C MET A 1 -12.90 0.91 2.25
N GLU A 2 -13.24 0.75 3.52
CA GLU A 2 -13.30 1.84 4.50
C GLU A 2 -11.88 2.19 4.99
N LEU A 3 -11.70 3.40 5.54
CA LEU A 3 -10.40 3.84 6.10
C LEU A 3 -9.89 2.87 7.18
N SER A 4 -10.78 2.32 8.00
CA SER A 4 -10.41 1.32 9.01
C SER A 4 -9.86 0.04 8.39
N GLU A 5 -10.48 -0.43 7.29
CA GLU A 5 -10.02 -1.62 6.57
C GLU A 5 -8.64 -1.38 5.96
N ILE A 6 -8.42 -0.21 5.35
CA ILE A 6 -7.10 0.19 4.83
C ILE A 6 -6.03 0.15 5.92
N ILE A 7 -6.31 0.73 7.08
CA ILE A 7 -5.36 0.76 8.20
C ILE A 7 -5.08 -0.65 8.69
N THR A 8 -6.11 -1.48 8.86
CA THR A 8 -5.95 -2.88 9.28
C THR A 8 -5.09 -3.67 8.28
N THR A 9 -5.32 -3.50 6.98
CA THR A 9 -4.52 -4.16 5.94
C THR A 9 -3.07 -3.70 5.96
N ILE A 10 -2.80 -2.40 6.10
CA ILE A 10 -1.44 -1.86 6.22
C ILE A 10 -0.71 -2.50 7.41
N VAL A 11 -1.34 -2.52 8.59
CA VAL A 11 -0.74 -3.10 9.79
C VAL A 11 -0.43 -4.59 9.60
N ALA A 12 -1.35 -5.35 9.00
CA ALA A 12 -1.14 -6.77 8.74
C ALA A 12 0.03 -7.02 7.78
N LEU A 13 0.15 -6.23 6.71
CA LEU A 13 1.23 -6.38 5.73
C LEU A 13 2.60 -5.94 6.30
N GLU A 14 2.65 -4.89 7.12
CA GLU A 14 3.90 -4.48 7.81
C GLU A 14 4.36 -5.55 8.81
N GLN A 15 3.43 -6.15 9.57
CA GLN A 15 3.75 -7.26 10.47
C GLN A 15 4.26 -8.49 9.71
N GLU A 16 3.64 -8.81 8.58
CA GLU A 16 4.07 -9.92 7.73
C GLU A 16 5.45 -9.65 7.11
N ARG A 17 5.71 -8.42 6.65
CA ARG A 17 7.02 -7.99 6.15
C ARG A 17 8.12 -8.19 7.19
N GLU A 18 7.87 -7.73 8.41
CA GLU A 18 8.81 -7.88 9.52
C GLU A 18 9.04 -9.37 9.86
N ALA A 19 7.98 -10.17 9.91
CA ALA A 19 8.10 -11.61 10.16
C ALA A 19 8.96 -12.32 9.11
N ILE A 20 8.78 -12.00 7.82
CA ILE A 20 9.58 -12.55 6.73
C ILE A 20 11.06 -12.15 6.89
N PHE A 21 11.31 -10.88 7.23
CA PHE A 21 12.67 -10.38 7.42
C PHE A 21 13.37 -11.06 8.60
N GLN A 22 12.66 -11.28 9.70
CA GLN A 22 13.18 -11.97 10.88
C GLN A 22 13.41 -13.47 10.66
N ASP A 23 12.51 -14.14 9.94
CA ASP A 23 12.56 -15.60 9.74
C ASP A 23 13.60 -16.00 8.68
N SER A 24 13.65 -15.26 7.56
CA SER A 24 14.38 -15.69 6.37
C SER A 24 15.53 -14.77 5.96
N GLN A 25 15.62 -13.52 6.47
CA GLN A 25 16.60 -12.50 6.02
C GLN A 25 16.74 -12.40 4.49
N VAL A 26 15.68 -12.74 3.77
CA VAL A 26 15.65 -12.84 2.31
C VAL A 26 15.33 -11.48 1.71
N SER A 27 15.94 -11.21 0.55
CA SER A 27 15.55 -10.09 -0.29
C SER A 27 14.16 -10.29 -0.90
N PRO A 28 13.49 -9.21 -1.35
CA PRO A 28 12.22 -9.33 -2.08
C PRO A 28 12.32 -10.21 -3.33
N GLU A 29 13.49 -10.24 -3.99
CA GLU A 29 13.75 -11.09 -5.15
C GLU A 29 13.75 -12.59 -4.80
N GLU A 30 14.12 -12.93 -3.57
CA GLU A 30 14.18 -14.30 -3.05
C GLU A 30 12.86 -14.74 -2.41
N HIS A 31 11.93 -13.81 -2.18
CA HIS A 31 10.67 -14.07 -1.49
C HIS A 31 9.48 -13.38 -2.19
N PRO A 32 8.75 -14.09 -3.07
CA PRO A 32 7.66 -13.51 -3.87
C PRO A 32 6.59 -12.78 -3.05
N ARG A 33 6.34 -13.24 -1.82
CA ARG A 33 5.39 -12.59 -0.92
C ARG A 33 5.92 -11.25 -0.37
N LEU A 34 7.22 -11.15 -0.15
CA LEU A 34 7.86 -9.89 0.27
C LEU A 34 7.80 -8.86 -0.86
N ALA A 35 8.11 -9.27 -2.10
CA ALA A 35 7.95 -8.40 -3.27
C ALA A 35 6.51 -7.88 -3.45
N PHE A 36 5.51 -8.75 -3.23
CA PHE A 36 4.11 -8.33 -3.22
C PHE A 36 3.83 -7.27 -2.14
N ILE A 37 4.27 -7.53 -0.90
CA ILE A 37 4.04 -6.61 0.23
C ILE A 37 4.70 -5.25 -0.04
N GLU A 38 5.92 -5.23 -0.57
CA GLU A 38 6.64 -3.99 -0.86
C GLU A 38 6.03 -3.18 -2.01
N ALA A 39 5.39 -3.84 -2.98
CA ALA A 39 4.63 -3.16 -4.02
C ALA A 39 3.27 -2.63 -3.52
N GLU A 40 2.62 -3.34 -2.59
CA GLU A 40 1.26 -3.05 -2.15
C GLU A 40 1.22 -1.96 -1.05
N LEU A 41 2.18 -1.97 -0.12
CA LEU A 41 2.24 -1.00 0.99
C LEU A 41 2.21 0.47 0.53
N PRO A 42 2.99 0.90 -0.49
CA PRO A 42 2.93 2.27 -1.00
C PRO A 42 1.54 2.65 -1.53
N ARG A 43 0.85 1.71 -2.21
CA ARG A 43 -0.50 1.94 -2.76
C ARG A 43 -1.52 2.14 -1.64
N LEU A 44 -1.44 1.33 -0.60
CA LEU A 44 -2.32 1.43 0.56
C LEU A 44 -2.06 2.69 1.39
N TRP A 45 -0.79 3.07 1.59
CA TRP A 45 -0.45 4.32 2.25
C TRP A 45 -0.97 5.53 1.48
N ASP A 46 -0.87 5.52 0.16
CA ASP A 46 -1.41 6.57 -0.69
C ASP A 46 -2.95 6.64 -0.61
N LEU A 47 -3.61 5.49 -0.65
CA LEU A 47 -5.06 5.38 -0.49
C LEU A 47 -5.53 5.92 0.87
N ARG A 48 -4.81 5.59 1.95
CA ARG A 48 -5.07 6.13 3.29
C ARG A 48 -5.01 7.66 3.29
N ARG A 49 -3.92 8.24 2.76
CA ARG A 49 -3.75 9.71 2.71
C ARG A 49 -4.89 10.39 1.96
N ARG A 50 -5.36 9.78 0.86
CA ARG A 50 -6.49 10.30 0.08
C ARG A 50 -7.80 10.26 0.85
N PHE A 51 -8.07 9.17 1.56
CA PHE A 51 -9.26 9.07 2.43
C PHE A 51 -9.22 10.12 3.54
N GLU A 52 -8.07 10.31 4.18
CA GLU A 52 -7.88 11.32 5.22
C GLU A 52 -8.07 12.74 4.67
N ALA A 53 -7.52 13.04 3.50
CA ALA A 53 -7.69 14.33 2.82
C ALA A 53 -9.16 14.59 2.42
N ALA A 54 -9.84 13.58 1.85
CA ALA A 54 -11.24 13.68 1.48
C ALA A 54 -12.12 13.94 2.72
N ARG A 55 -11.88 13.22 3.81
CA ARG A 55 -12.59 13.41 5.08
C ARG A 55 -12.34 14.79 5.68
N ALA A 56 -11.09 15.28 5.64
CA ALA A 56 -10.74 16.62 6.11
C ALA A 56 -11.42 17.73 5.28
N ALA A 57 -11.64 17.49 3.98
CA ALA A 57 -12.36 18.39 3.08
C ALA A 57 -13.89 18.28 3.20
N GLY A 58 -14.42 17.42 4.08
CA GLY A 58 -15.86 17.18 4.22
C GLY A 58 -16.48 16.42 3.05
N LEU A 59 -15.66 15.72 2.25
CA LEU A 59 -16.11 14.94 1.10
C LEU A 59 -16.50 13.52 1.55
N SER A 60 -17.57 13.00 0.95
CA SER A 60 -18.06 11.64 1.21
C SER A 60 -17.31 10.55 0.44
N ALA A 61 -16.41 10.92 -0.47
CA ALA A 61 -15.63 10.00 -1.30
C ALA A 61 -14.28 10.63 -1.68
N ILE A 62 -13.31 9.78 -2.04
CA ILE A 62 -12.01 10.25 -2.55
C ILE A 62 -12.23 10.95 -3.90
N PRO A 63 -11.89 12.24 -4.04
CA PRO A 63 -12.11 12.99 -5.27
C PRO A 63 -10.99 12.78 -6.32
N VAL A 64 -9.82 12.23 -5.92
CA VAL A 64 -8.65 12.10 -6.79
C VAL A 64 -8.39 10.63 -7.14
N PRO A 65 -8.45 10.24 -8.43
CA PRO A 65 -8.15 8.87 -8.87
C PRO A 65 -6.68 8.51 -8.57
N PRO A 66 -6.35 7.23 -8.31
CA PRO A 66 -4.96 6.78 -8.07
C PRO A 66 -4.00 7.38 -9.10
N PRO A 67 -2.72 7.63 -8.76
CA PRO A 67 -1.78 8.05 -9.78
C PRO A 67 -1.78 6.96 -10.85
N SER A 68 -1.91 7.34 -12.13
CA SER A 68 -1.73 6.40 -13.22
C SER A 68 -0.38 5.70 -13.02
N GLU A 69 -0.35 4.37 -13.12
CA GLU A 69 0.91 3.64 -13.15
C GLU A 69 1.84 4.31 -14.17
N PRO A 70 3.15 4.44 -13.90
CA PRO A 70 4.06 5.06 -14.85
C PRO A 70 3.87 4.36 -16.19
N ALA A 71 3.48 5.14 -17.20
CA ALA A 71 3.33 4.62 -18.54
C ALA A 71 4.63 3.88 -18.90
N PRO A 72 4.56 2.66 -19.46
CA PRO A 72 5.76 2.00 -19.93
C PRO A 72 6.44 2.96 -20.91
N PHE A 73 7.69 3.32 -20.61
CA PHE A 73 8.54 4.02 -21.57
C PHE A 73 8.66 3.10 -22.79
N GLU A 74 7.91 3.40 -23.85
CA GLU A 74 8.16 2.82 -25.16
C GLU A 74 9.44 3.47 -25.68
N GLY A 75 10.47 2.63 -25.87
CA GLY A 75 11.78 3.02 -26.39
C GLY A 75 11.80 3.29 -27.88
#